data_AF-A0A2C6MDC5-F1
#
_entry.id   AF-A0A2C6MDC5-F1
#
_cell.length_a   1.000
_cell.length_b   1.000
_cell.length_c   1.000
_cell.angle_alpha   90.00
_cell.angle_beta   90.00
_cell.angle_gamma   90.00
#
_symmetry.space_group_name_H-M   'P 1'
#
loop_
_entity.id
_entity.type
_entity.pdbx_description
1 polymer ?
#
loop_
_entity_poly.entity_id
_entity_poly.type
_entity_poly.pdbx_seq_one_letter_code
_entity_poly.pdbx_strand_id
1 'polypeptide(L)'
;MYIKEPYKKHRYYWILLGLLLILLPLGIYLKGMAVKSEAQNRAAKPQRKPLEQRTIIIDPGHGGTDPGACRAGVMEKDINLAIAKRVARHAAGYEVKFTRDKDVDFTKHGVYTKEAERQDLDQRIEMARSLGGEVFVSIHVNTGLGQDGGAIIYYDQNNQGSVRLARIIQKEMNELSGMSKRPRADHFYLFEHLNIPVIII
;
A
#
# COMPACT_ATOMS: atom_id res chain seq x y z
N MET A 1 -78.08 25.65 31.15
CA MET A 1 -77.69 24.24 31.37
C MET A 1 -76.50 23.94 30.47
N TYR A 2 -75.27 23.90 31.02
CA TYR A 2 -74.03 23.62 30.29
C TYR A 2 -73.27 22.51 31.04
N ILE A 3 -73.15 21.34 30.41
CA ILE A 3 -72.41 20.19 30.96
C ILE A 3 -70.96 20.33 30.52
N LYS A 4 -70.03 20.55 31.46
CA LYS A 4 -68.59 20.52 31.20
C LYS A 4 -68.13 19.06 31.15
N GLU A 5 -67.67 18.57 30.00
CA GLU A 5 -67.05 17.25 29.87
C GLU A 5 -65.68 17.19 30.59
N PRO A 6 -65.44 16.25 31.52
CA PRO A 6 -64.14 16.11 32.19
C PRO A 6 -63.20 15.06 31.55
N TYR A 7 -63.53 14.50 30.37
CA TYR A 7 -62.95 13.20 29.97
C TYR A 7 -61.77 13.19 28.98
N LYS A 8 -61.23 14.35 28.56
CA LYS A 8 -60.18 14.38 27.52
C LYS A 8 -58.74 14.31 28.04
N LYS A 9 -58.48 14.63 29.32
CA LYS A 9 -57.09 14.71 29.84
C LYS A 9 -56.46 13.36 30.25
N HIS A 10 -57.23 12.30 30.45
CA HIS A 10 -56.64 11.00 30.82
C HIS A 10 -56.26 10.13 29.63
N ARG A 11 -56.83 10.40 28.45
CA ARG A 11 -56.63 9.57 27.24
C ARG A 11 -55.21 9.67 26.67
N TYR A 12 -54.56 10.82 26.78
CA TYR A 12 -53.18 10.99 26.29
C TYR A 12 -52.15 10.25 27.16
N TYR A 13 -52.38 10.09 28.47
CA TYR A 13 -51.49 9.32 29.34
C TYR A 13 -51.47 7.84 28.95
N TRP A 14 -52.61 7.25 28.61
CA TRP A 14 -52.68 5.86 28.15
C TRP A 14 -52.03 5.65 26.78
N ILE A 15 -52.12 6.65 25.89
CA ILE A 15 -51.41 6.63 24.59
C ILE A 15 -49.90 6.74 24.81
N LEU A 16 -49.44 7.66 25.67
CA LEU A 16 -48.02 7.82 26.00
C LEU A 16 -47.47 6.58 26.72
N LEU A 17 -48.23 5.98 27.64
CA LEU A 17 -47.84 4.75 28.33
C LEU A 17 -47.76 3.56 27.36
N GLY A 18 -48.72 3.44 26.44
CA GLY A 18 -48.70 2.42 25.38
C GLY A 18 -47.51 2.58 24.43
N LEU A 19 -47.18 3.81 24.04
CA LEU A 19 -45.98 4.10 23.23
C LEU A 19 -44.69 3.76 23.99
N LEU A 20 -44.60 4.09 25.28
CA LEU A 20 -43.45 3.76 26.12
C LEU A 20 -43.24 2.23 26.22
N LEU A 21 -44.33 1.47 26.40
CA LEU A 21 -44.31 0.02 26.47
C LEU A 21 -43.88 -0.66 25.16
N ILE A 22 -43.97 0.02 24.01
CA ILE A 22 -43.52 -0.50 22.71
C ILE A 22 -42.09 -0.03 22.39
N LEU A 23 -41.79 1.24 22.63
CA LEU A 23 -40.50 1.84 22.27
C LEU A 23 -39.36 1.32 23.15
N LEU A 24 -39.62 1.02 24.43
CA LEU A 24 -38.59 0.58 25.36
C LEU A 24 -38.09 -0.85 25.05
N PRO A 25 -38.95 -1.86 24.82
CA PRO A 25 -38.52 -3.19 24.36
C PRO A 25 -37.88 -3.15 22.97
N LEU A 26 -38.41 -2.31 22.05
CA LEU A 26 -37.84 -2.15 20.71
C LEU A 26 -36.42 -1.59 20.77
N GLY A 27 -36.17 -0.57 21.62
CA GLY A 27 -34.84 -0.02 21.84
C GLY A 27 -33.86 -1.06 22.41
N ILE A 28 -34.31 -1.90 23.36
CA ILE A 28 -33.49 -2.98 23.92
C ILE A 28 -33.18 -4.04 22.84
N TYR A 29 -34.18 -4.42 22.04
CA TYR A 29 -34.02 -5.38 20.94
C TYR A 29 -33.04 -4.88 19.87
N LEU A 30 -33.18 -3.62 19.44
CA LEU A 30 -32.27 -2.99 18.47
C LEU A 30 -30.85 -2.87 19.03
N LYS A 31 -30.69 -2.53 20.31
CA LYS A 31 -29.37 -2.50 20.96
C LYS A 31 -28.74 -3.89 21.03
N GLY A 32 -29.53 -4.93 21.31
CA GLY A 32 -29.07 -6.32 21.27
C GLY A 32 -28.61 -6.76 19.88
N MET A 33 -29.35 -6.35 18.83
CA MET A 33 -28.96 -6.58 17.43
C MET A 33 -27.65 -5.87 17.07
N ALA A 34 -27.48 -4.62 17.49
CA ALA A 34 -26.24 -3.86 17.28
C ALA A 34 -25.03 -4.50 17.97
N VAL A 35 -25.17 -4.90 19.24
CA VAL A 35 -24.11 -5.58 20.01
C VAL A 35 -23.73 -6.93 19.37
N LYS A 36 -24.71 -7.70 18.89
CA LYS A 36 -24.47 -8.98 18.21
C LYS A 36 -23.75 -8.78 16.87
N SER A 37 -24.13 -7.76 16.10
CA SER A 37 -23.48 -7.36 14.86
C SER A 37 -22.03 -6.91 15.09
N GLU A 38 -21.78 -6.09 16.11
CA GLU A 38 -20.43 -5.67 16.50
C GLU A 38 -19.57 -6.85 16.97
N ALA A 39 -20.15 -7.78 17.75
CA ALA A 39 -19.46 -8.98 18.20
C ALA A 39 -19.10 -9.91 17.02
N GLN A 40 -20.01 -10.09 16.07
CA GLN A 40 -19.76 -10.86 14.84
C GLN A 40 -18.68 -10.19 13.97
N ASN A 41 -18.71 -8.87 13.81
CA ASN A 41 -17.69 -8.13 13.07
C ASN A 41 -16.31 -8.14 13.77
N ARG A 42 -16.26 -8.18 15.10
CA ARG A 42 -15.01 -8.36 15.86
C ARG A 42 -14.44 -9.76 15.71
N ALA A 43 -15.29 -10.79 15.70
CA ALA A 43 -14.90 -12.18 15.48
C ALA A 43 -14.46 -12.45 14.02
N ALA A 44 -14.98 -11.67 13.06
CA ALA A 44 -14.65 -11.77 11.64
C ALA A 44 -13.43 -10.94 11.19
N LYS A 45 -12.64 -10.35 12.11
CA LYS A 45 -11.37 -9.72 11.72
C LYS A 45 -10.48 -10.80 11.10
N PRO A 46 -10.06 -10.66 9.82
CA PRO A 46 -9.21 -11.66 9.20
C PRO A 46 -7.93 -11.79 10.04
N GLN A 47 -7.61 -13.02 10.44
CA GLN A 47 -6.34 -13.30 11.10
C GLN A 47 -5.21 -12.79 10.19
N ARG A 48 -4.32 -11.97 10.74
CA ARG A 48 -3.18 -11.45 9.98
C ARG A 48 -2.30 -12.65 9.64
N LYS A 49 -2.06 -12.87 8.34
CA LYS A 49 -1.07 -13.86 7.90
C LYS A 49 0.27 -13.64 8.62
N PRO A 50 0.96 -14.70 9.06
CA PRO A 50 2.35 -14.63 9.50
C PRO A 50 3.22 -13.92 8.47
N LEU A 51 4.31 -13.28 8.91
CA LEU A 51 5.16 -12.45 8.03
C LEU A 51 5.81 -13.30 6.93
N GLU A 52 6.17 -14.54 7.25
CA GLU A 52 6.77 -15.49 6.32
C GLU A 52 5.82 -15.92 5.18
N GLN A 53 4.53 -15.65 5.33
CA GLN A 53 3.50 -15.86 4.30
C GLN A 53 3.10 -14.58 3.57
N ARG A 54 3.78 -13.46 3.85
CA ARG A 54 3.60 -12.17 3.16
C ARG A 54 4.65 -12.06 2.07
N THR A 55 4.21 -11.85 0.84
CA THR A 55 5.10 -11.75 -0.31
C THR A 55 5.49 -10.29 -0.58
N ILE A 56 6.79 -10.00 -0.60
CA ILE A 56 7.36 -8.71 -1.03
C ILE A 56 8.01 -8.90 -2.39
N ILE A 57 7.63 -8.07 -3.37
CA ILE A 57 8.29 -8.01 -4.67
C ILE A 57 9.38 -6.95 -4.60
N ILE A 58 10.63 -7.36 -4.85
CA ILE A 58 11.76 -6.46 -5.01
C ILE A 58 12.08 -6.36 -6.50
N ASP A 59 12.09 -5.14 -7.01
CA ASP A 59 12.34 -4.84 -8.40
C ASP A 59 13.64 -4.06 -8.54
N PRO A 60 14.75 -4.72 -8.92
CA PRO A 60 15.96 -3.98 -9.27
C PRO A 60 15.72 -3.27 -10.62
N GLY A 61 15.66 -1.94 -10.60
CA GLY A 61 15.43 -1.12 -11.79
C GLY A 61 16.44 -1.36 -12.90
N HIS A 62 16.06 -1.08 -14.15
CA HIS A 62 16.87 -1.32 -15.36
C HIS A 62 17.27 -2.80 -15.51
N GLY A 63 18.25 -3.12 -16.37
CA GLY A 63 18.75 -4.48 -16.59
C GLY A 63 19.02 -4.76 -18.07
N GLY A 64 19.85 -5.75 -18.35
CA GLY A 64 20.13 -6.17 -19.72
C GLY A 64 20.70 -5.03 -20.56
N THR A 65 19.95 -4.64 -21.59
CA THR A 65 20.30 -3.58 -22.54
C THR A 65 20.02 -2.17 -22.03
N ASP A 66 19.27 -2.04 -20.94
CA ASP A 66 19.05 -0.78 -20.23
C ASP A 66 20.06 -0.63 -19.08
N PRO A 67 21.09 0.23 -19.22
CA PRO A 67 22.07 0.46 -18.16
C PRO A 67 21.55 1.35 -17.01
N GLY A 68 20.46 2.08 -17.23
CA GLY A 68 20.09 3.24 -16.41
C GLY A 68 21.17 4.32 -16.42
N ALA A 69 21.27 5.08 -15.33
CA ALA A 69 22.33 6.06 -15.14
C ALA A 69 23.73 5.41 -15.24
N CYS A 70 24.63 6.04 -16.00
CA CYS A 70 26.00 5.55 -16.16
C CYS A 70 27.01 6.66 -15.81
N ARG A 71 27.97 6.34 -14.96
CA ARG A 71 29.07 7.25 -14.62
C ARG A 71 30.37 6.47 -14.38
N ALA A 72 31.42 6.85 -15.10
CA ALA A 72 32.76 6.26 -14.96
C ALA A 72 32.79 4.72 -15.04
N GLY A 73 31.99 4.13 -15.92
CA GLY A 73 31.92 2.67 -16.12
C GLY A 73 31.07 1.93 -15.09
N VAL A 74 30.43 2.64 -14.15
CA VAL A 74 29.47 2.06 -13.21
C VAL A 74 28.06 2.30 -13.74
N MET A 75 27.29 1.22 -13.88
CA MET A 75 25.92 1.25 -14.38
C MET A 75 24.93 1.10 -13.23
N GLU A 76 23.83 1.85 -13.30
CA GLU A 76 22.74 1.82 -12.32
C GLU A 76 22.19 0.42 -12.14
N LYS A 77 21.95 -0.31 -13.23
CA LYS A 77 21.40 -1.67 -13.22
C LYS A 77 22.18 -2.65 -12.33
N ASP A 78 23.50 -2.48 -12.24
CA ASP A 78 24.39 -3.35 -11.48
C ASP A 78 24.31 -3.03 -9.98
N ILE A 79 24.29 -1.73 -9.65
CA ILE A 79 24.08 -1.26 -8.29
C ILE A 79 22.71 -1.71 -7.78
N ASN A 80 21.65 -1.49 -8.56
CA ASN A 80 20.28 -1.87 -8.21
C ASN A 80 20.19 -3.37 -7.91
N LEU A 81 20.76 -4.23 -8.76
CA LEU A 81 20.78 -5.68 -8.55
C LEU A 81 21.55 -6.08 -7.28
N ALA A 82 22.70 -5.45 -7.04
CA ALA A 82 23.51 -5.72 -5.85
C ALA A 82 22.79 -5.31 -4.55
N ILE A 83 22.14 -4.15 -4.54
CA ILE A 83 21.33 -3.68 -3.41
C ILE A 83 20.13 -4.60 -3.20
N ALA A 84 19.37 -4.92 -4.24
CA ALA A 84 18.20 -5.79 -4.15
C ALA A 84 18.53 -7.16 -3.51
N LYS A 85 19.64 -7.78 -3.94
CA LYS A 85 20.12 -9.04 -3.36
C LYS A 85 20.52 -8.91 -1.89
N ARG A 86 21.06 -7.76 -1.47
CA ARG A 86 21.36 -7.48 -0.05
C ARG A 86 20.08 -7.32 0.76
N VAL A 87 19.13 -6.53 0.28
CA VAL A 87 17.83 -6.32 0.93
C VAL A 87 17.12 -7.64 1.16
N ALA A 88 17.05 -8.52 0.15
CA ALA A 88 16.40 -9.81 0.27
C ALA A 88 16.99 -10.69 1.39
N ARG A 89 18.31 -10.67 1.59
CA ARG A 89 18.96 -11.42 2.69
C ARG A 89 18.56 -10.91 4.07
N HIS A 90 18.29 -9.61 4.19
CA HIS A 90 17.85 -9.00 5.45
C HIS A 90 16.33 -9.05 5.66
N ALA A 91 15.57 -9.34 4.60
CA ALA A 91 14.11 -9.52 4.64
C ALA A 91 13.70 -10.99 4.86
N ALA A 92 14.54 -11.82 5.46
CA ALA A 92 14.33 -13.28 5.63
C ALA A 92 13.06 -13.68 6.40
N GLY A 93 12.40 -12.73 7.09
CA GLY A 93 11.10 -12.94 7.73
C GLY A 93 9.89 -12.83 6.78
N TYR A 94 10.13 -12.58 5.49
CA TYR A 94 9.12 -12.43 4.44
C TYR A 94 9.43 -13.36 3.26
N GLU A 95 8.41 -13.69 2.46
CA GLU A 95 8.63 -14.31 1.16
C GLU A 95 9.07 -13.22 0.17
N VAL A 96 10.35 -13.20 -0.21
CA VAL A 96 10.88 -12.21 -1.15
C VAL A 96 10.95 -12.80 -2.55
N LYS A 97 10.37 -12.11 -3.52
CA LYS A 97 10.46 -12.46 -4.94
C LYS A 97 11.02 -11.29 -5.73
N PHE A 98 11.77 -11.60 -6.78
CA PHE A 98 12.37 -10.60 -7.64
C PHE A 98 11.65 -10.51 -8.98
N THR A 99 11.60 -9.31 -9.57
CA THR A 99 11.31 -9.17 -11.01
C THR A 99 12.49 -9.65 -11.85
N ARG A 100 13.73 -9.43 -11.39
CA ARG A 100 14.96 -10.03 -11.94
C ARG A 100 15.98 -10.31 -10.84
N ASP A 101 16.69 -11.43 -10.95
CA ASP A 101 17.80 -11.81 -10.06
C ASP A 101 19.15 -11.88 -10.78
N LYS A 102 19.17 -11.52 -12.07
CA LYS A 102 20.32 -11.46 -12.97
C LYS A 102 20.28 -10.16 -13.78
N ASP A 103 21.35 -9.92 -14.53
CA ASP A 103 21.42 -8.79 -15.47
C ASP A 103 20.66 -9.13 -16.76
N VAL A 104 19.35 -8.92 -16.73
CA VAL A 104 18.43 -9.17 -17.85
C VAL A 104 17.39 -8.06 -17.93
N ASP A 105 16.89 -7.81 -19.13
CA ASP A 105 15.62 -7.13 -19.38
C ASP A 105 14.66 -8.08 -20.09
N PHE A 106 13.42 -7.63 -20.30
CA PHE A 106 12.37 -8.38 -20.99
C PHE A 106 12.08 -7.82 -22.39
N THR A 107 13.08 -7.20 -23.02
CA THR A 107 12.96 -6.58 -24.34
C THR A 107 13.14 -7.61 -25.45
N LYS A 108 12.44 -7.45 -26.58
CA LYS A 108 12.49 -8.41 -27.70
C LYS A 108 13.64 -8.19 -28.69
N HIS A 109 14.22 -6.99 -28.72
CA HIS A 109 15.08 -6.56 -29.84
C HIS A 109 16.53 -6.27 -29.45
N GLY A 110 16.91 -6.45 -28.18
CA GLY A 110 18.28 -6.25 -27.73
C GLY A 110 18.80 -4.82 -27.85
N VAL A 111 17.89 -3.86 -28.08
CA VAL A 111 18.19 -2.43 -28.20
C VAL A 111 17.21 -1.69 -27.30
N TYR A 112 17.74 -0.82 -26.46
CA TYR A 112 16.95 0.05 -25.61
C TYR A 112 16.22 1.11 -26.44
N THR A 113 14.88 1.08 -26.40
CA THR A 113 13.97 2.10 -26.93
C THR A 113 12.86 2.36 -25.92
N LYS A 114 12.06 3.43 -26.11
CA LYS A 114 10.91 3.70 -25.24
C LYS A 114 9.86 2.57 -25.28
N GLU A 115 9.68 1.95 -26.44
CA GLU A 115 8.81 0.79 -26.59
C GLU A 115 9.38 -0.43 -25.87
N ALA A 116 10.70 -0.62 -25.92
CA ALA A 116 11.39 -1.68 -25.19
C ALA A 116 11.28 -1.49 -23.67
N GLU A 117 11.50 -0.26 -23.18
CA GLU A 117 11.30 0.13 -21.78
C GLU A 117 9.86 -0.17 -21.33
N ARG A 118 8.88 0.18 -22.18
CA ARG A 118 7.48 -0.12 -21.88
C ARG A 118 7.20 -1.61 -21.80
N GLN A 119 7.73 -2.41 -22.72
CA GLN A 119 7.61 -3.88 -22.69
C GLN A 119 8.25 -4.48 -21.44
N ASP A 120 9.41 -3.97 -21.05
CA ASP A 120 10.11 -4.40 -19.84
C ASP A 120 9.27 -4.14 -18.58
N LEU A 121 8.74 -2.92 -18.45
CA LEU A 121 7.87 -2.56 -17.34
C LEU A 121 6.56 -3.37 -17.32
N ASP A 122 5.95 -3.62 -18.48
CA ASP A 122 4.74 -4.46 -18.59
C ASP A 122 5.00 -5.88 -18.05
N GLN A 123 6.16 -6.45 -18.37
CA GLN A 123 6.54 -7.78 -17.88
C GLN A 123 6.78 -7.78 -16.37
N ARG A 124 7.39 -6.73 -15.81
CA ARG A 124 7.59 -6.55 -14.35
C ARG A 124 6.27 -6.44 -13.60
N ILE A 125 5.32 -5.69 -14.16
CA ILE A 125 3.96 -5.56 -13.60
C ILE A 125 3.25 -6.92 -13.61
N GLU A 126 3.35 -7.67 -14.70
CA GLU A 126 2.73 -8.99 -14.80
C GLU A 126 3.36 -10.00 -13.83
N MET A 127 4.68 -9.95 -13.65
CA MET A 127 5.35 -10.73 -12.60
C MET A 127 4.84 -10.36 -11.22
N ALA A 128 4.75 -9.06 -10.89
CA ALA A 128 4.25 -8.63 -9.58
C ALA A 128 2.83 -9.17 -9.28
N ARG A 129 1.95 -9.15 -10.29
CA ARG A 129 0.58 -9.67 -10.19
C ARG A 129 0.54 -11.19 -10.04
N SER A 130 1.24 -11.91 -10.90
CA SER A 130 1.25 -13.38 -10.92
C SER A 130 1.92 -13.99 -9.69
N LEU A 131 2.91 -13.30 -9.12
CA LEU A 131 3.66 -13.76 -7.94
C LEU A 131 2.92 -13.54 -6.61
N GLY A 132 1.75 -12.87 -6.63
CA GLY A 132 0.93 -12.61 -5.44
C GLY A 132 1.52 -11.57 -4.50
N GLY A 133 2.26 -10.59 -5.03
CA GLY A 133 2.91 -9.55 -4.24
C GLY A 133 1.94 -8.74 -3.38
N GLU A 134 2.27 -8.52 -2.11
CA GLU A 134 1.50 -7.65 -1.21
C GLU A 134 2.10 -6.23 -1.12
N VAL A 135 3.38 -6.08 -1.47
CA VAL A 135 4.11 -4.82 -1.59
C VAL A 135 5.09 -4.93 -2.76
N PHE A 136 5.26 -3.85 -3.52
CA PHE A 136 6.27 -3.73 -4.58
C PHE A 136 7.28 -2.62 -4.24
N VAL A 137 8.56 -2.97 -4.20
CA VAL A 137 9.66 -2.04 -3.92
C VAL A 137 10.59 -2.02 -5.13
N SER A 138 10.55 -0.94 -5.91
CA SER A 138 11.53 -0.71 -6.97
C SER A 138 12.74 0.01 -6.40
N ILE A 139 13.94 -0.47 -6.74
CA ILE A 139 15.21 0.06 -6.27
C ILE A 139 15.93 0.69 -7.45
N HIS A 140 16.19 1.99 -7.34
CA HIS A 140 16.96 2.77 -8.28
C HIS A 140 18.10 3.52 -7.56
N VAL A 141 19.09 3.98 -8.31
CA VAL A 141 20.07 4.93 -7.79
C VAL A 141 20.22 6.09 -8.76
N ASN A 142 20.10 7.30 -8.26
CA ASN A 142 20.20 8.48 -9.10
C ASN A 142 21.67 8.89 -9.31
N THR A 143 21.91 9.72 -10.32
CA THR A 143 23.20 10.37 -10.59
C THR A 143 23.06 11.88 -10.43
N GLY A 144 24.11 12.55 -9.94
CA GLY A 144 24.10 13.99 -9.74
C GLY A 144 25.51 14.55 -9.56
N LEU A 145 25.66 15.84 -9.86
CA LEU A 145 26.89 16.60 -9.67
C LEU A 145 26.64 17.59 -8.51
N GLY A 146 26.73 17.14 -7.27
CA GLY A 146 26.50 18.02 -6.10
C GLY A 146 26.51 17.29 -4.76
N GLN A 147 26.42 18.06 -3.67
CA GLN A 147 26.30 17.53 -2.29
C GLN A 147 24.85 17.16 -1.90
N ASP A 148 23.88 17.35 -2.80
CA ASP A 148 22.46 17.01 -2.60
C ASP A 148 22.19 15.50 -2.72
N GLY A 149 22.99 14.69 -2.03
CA GLY A 149 22.78 13.24 -1.91
C GLY A 149 21.60 12.89 -1.00
N GLY A 150 21.37 11.58 -0.84
CA GLY A 150 20.35 11.01 0.05
C GLY A 150 19.20 10.34 -0.69
N ALA A 151 18.63 9.30 -0.07
CA ALA A 151 17.50 8.57 -0.63
C ALA A 151 16.23 9.42 -0.62
N ILE A 152 15.45 9.35 -1.70
CA ILE A 152 14.14 9.99 -1.83
C ILE A 152 13.15 8.92 -2.23
N ILE A 153 12.17 8.64 -1.38
CA ILE A 153 11.17 7.63 -1.68
C ILE A 153 10.02 8.24 -2.47
N TYR A 154 9.81 7.75 -3.69
CA TYR A 154 8.69 8.09 -4.54
C TYR A 154 7.51 7.14 -4.28
N TYR A 155 6.29 7.66 -4.36
CA TYR A 155 5.09 6.87 -4.07
C TYR A 155 3.86 7.34 -4.84
N ASP A 156 2.91 6.43 -5.04
CA ASP A 156 1.57 6.74 -5.51
C ASP A 156 0.73 7.41 -4.41
N GLN A 157 0.34 8.67 -4.62
CA GLN A 157 -0.53 9.41 -3.70
C GLN A 157 -1.94 8.84 -3.56
N ASN A 158 -2.41 8.11 -4.57
CA ASN A 158 -3.75 7.53 -4.57
C ASN A 158 -3.82 6.21 -3.77
N ASN A 159 -2.66 5.59 -3.51
CA ASN A 159 -2.55 4.39 -2.71
C ASN A 159 -2.08 4.71 -1.27
N GLN A 160 -3.01 4.66 -0.31
CA GLN A 160 -2.71 4.94 1.11
C GLN A 160 -1.67 3.98 1.71
N GLY A 161 -1.53 2.77 1.17
CA GLY A 161 -0.46 1.84 1.54
C GLY A 161 0.91 2.34 1.10
N SER A 162 1.03 2.80 -0.15
CA SER A 162 2.25 3.44 -0.68
C SER A 162 2.65 4.67 0.14
N VAL A 163 1.69 5.55 0.46
CA VAL A 163 1.92 6.74 1.30
C VAL A 163 2.52 6.36 2.66
N ARG A 164 1.94 5.36 3.33
CA ARG A 164 2.45 4.89 4.64
C ARG A 164 3.83 4.28 4.51
N LEU A 165 4.03 3.41 3.52
CA LEU A 165 5.28 2.73 3.29
C LEU A 165 6.42 3.72 3.01
N ALA A 166 6.19 4.68 2.12
CA ALA A 166 7.18 5.69 1.77
C ALA A 166 7.57 6.57 2.96
N ARG A 167 6.62 6.95 3.82
CA ARG A 167 6.90 7.71 5.04
C ARG A 167 7.75 6.92 6.04
N ILE A 168 7.43 5.65 6.24
CA ILE A 168 8.21 4.77 7.13
C ILE A 168 9.63 4.65 6.61
N ILE A 169 9.81 4.26 5.34
CA ILE A 169 11.15 4.05 4.79
C ILE A 169 11.96 5.34 4.71
N GLN A 170 11.35 6.47 4.30
CA GLN A 170 12.05 7.75 4.26
C GLN A 170 12.56 8.17 5.66
N LYS A 171 11.76 7.94 6.71
CA LYS A 171 12.17 8.21 8.08
C LYS A 171 13.40 7.38 8.47
N GLU A 172 13.38 6.08 8.21
CA GLU A 172 14.53 5.21 8.51
C GLU A 172 15.77 5.61 7.69
N MET A 173 15.61 5.97 6.42
CA MET A 173 16.73 6.45 5.58
C MET A 173 17.33 7.77 6.10
N ASN A 174 16.47 8.67 6.57
CA ASN A 174 16.89 9.93 7.19
C ASN A 174 17.66 9.68 8.49
N GLU A 175 17.18 8.76 9.34
CA GLU A 175 17.84 8.40 10.60
C GLU A 175 19.22 7.79 10.36
N LEU A 176 19.36 6.91 9.37
CA LEU A 176 20.65 6.29 9.03
C LEU A 176 21.65 7.27 8.39
N SER A 177 21.16 8.22 7.58
CA SER A 177 22.02 9.15 6.84
C SER A 177 22.27 10.48 7.56
N GLY A 178 21.54 10.77 8.64
CA GLY A 178 21.53 12.08 9.29
C GLY A 178 20.90 13.18 8.41
N MET A 179 20.17 12.82 7.36
CA MET A 179 19.52 13.75 6.44
C MET A 179 18.05 14.00 6.81
N SER A 180 17.44 15.00 6.20
CA SER A 180 16.03 15.34 6.39
C SER A 180 15.33 15.48 5.04
N LYS A 181 15.25 14.37 4.28
CA LYS A 181 14.52 14.32 3.00
C LYS A 181 13.04 14.00 3.25
N ARG A 182 12.17 14.44 2.33
CA ARG A 182 10.73 14.13 2.35
C ARG A 182 10.41 13.17 1.21
N PRO A 183 9.54 12.16 1.42
CA PRO A 183 9.11 11.31 0.33
C PRO A 183 8.29 12.14 -0.66
N ARG A 184 8.32 11.79 -1.95
CA ARG A 184 7.68 12.56 -3.02
C ARG A 184 6.55 11.77 -3.65
N ALA A 185 5.36 12.39 -3.71
CA ALA A 185 4.31 11.89 -4.57
C ALA A 185 4.70 12.18 -6.03
N ASP A 186 4.52 11.20 -6.92
CA ASP A 186 4.87 11.35 -8.33
C ASP A 186 4.03 10.39 -9.18
N HIS A 187 4.19 10.47 -10.50
CA HIS A 187 3.47 9.68 -11.49
C HIS A 187 4.45 8.81 -12.27
N PHE A 188 4.54 7.53 -11.88
CA PHE A 188 5.32 6.52 -12.58
C PHE A 188 4.42 5.45 -13.17
N TYR A 189 4.87 4.83 -14.25
CA TYR A 189 4.10 3.81 -14.94
C TYR A 189 3.70 2.63 -14.02
N LEU A 190 4.62 2.21 -13.13
CA LEU A 190 4.36 1.19 -12.12
C LEU A 190 3.21 1.57 -11.17
N PHE A 191 3.09 2.85 -10.81
CA PHE A 191 2.07 3.35 -9.88
C PHE A 191 0.67 3.28 -10.49
N GLU A 192 0.57 3.51 -11.79
CA GLU A 192 -0.70 3.47 -12.52
C GLU A 192 -1.24 2.05 -12.73
N HIS A 193 -0.36 1.03 -12.67
CA HIS A 193 -0.69 -0.33 -13.11
C HIS A 193 -0.63 -1.36 -11.98
N LEU A 194 -0.06 -1.03 -10.82
CA LEU A 194 -0.05 -1.90 -9.64
C LEU A 194 -1.11 -1.47 -8.64
N ASN A 195 -2.04 -2.38 -8.33
CA ASN A 195 -3.10 -2.17 -7.33
C ASN A 195 -2.66 -2.49 -5.89
N ILE A 196 -1.35 -2.63 -5.67
CA ILE A 196 -0.72 -2.93 -4.38
C ILE A 196 0.16 -1.74 -3.95
N PRO A 197 0.47 -1.59 -2.65
CA PRO A 197 1.44 -0.60 -2.20
C PRO A 197 2.75 -0.70 -3.00
N VAL A 198 3.15 0.42 -3.59
CA VAL A 198 4.28 0.53 -4.50
C VAL A 198 5.09 1.77 -4.17
N ILE A 199 6.41 1.60 -4.11
CA ILE A 199 7.37 2.70 -3.93
C ILE A 199 8.55 2.52 -4.89
N ILE A 200 9.21 3.63 -5.19
CA ILE A 200 10.52 3.65 -5.85
C ILE A 200 11.48 4.32 -4.88
N ILE A 201 12.59 3.64 -4.58
CA ILE A 201 13.68 4.11 -3.70
C ILE A 201 14.78 4.71 -4.56
#